data_AF-A0A7K0MVP3-F1
#
_entry.id   AF-A0A7K0MVP3-F1
#
_cell.length_a   1.000
_cell.length_b   1.000
_cell.length_c   1.000
_cell.angle_alpha   90.00
_cell.angle_beta   90.00
_cell.angle_gamma   90.00
#
_symmetry.space_group_name_H-M   'P 1'
#
loop_
_entity.id
_entity.type
_entity.pdbx_description
1 polymer ?
#
loop_
_entity_poly.entity_id
_entity_poly.type
_entity_poly.pdbx_seq_one_letter_code
_entity_poly.pdbx_strand_id
1 'polypeptide(L)'
;MEAQRDSHRRDSDKGDSQRRDSDKGDSQRRDGQGSRAVADDEVLNRREGEVAPGWYADPSRRSHTRWHDGQGWTSTIALDGAAVIDPEGLAGFDPSLAPVSIPVSMPVSEQVSVGAKRSVDRSERRALKAARRAVRDAERAHAIAIAEAHRRVRDTEISRSNQLQIANTQLAEAESPSGKRIGEYRGVVLHERTLTTPKGGTVWLRGCSADVESGGNLSMSHRPTLTRMAAGGLLFGGIGMLGSLAAQKREVADKRELYLLIQTGEGGMVLQCPPDDGL
;
A
#
# COMPACT_ATOMS: atom_id res chain seq x y z
N MET A 1 -6.85 3.64 -62.16
CA MET A 1 -5.57 2.90 -62.07
C MET A 1 -4.63 3.81 -61.28
N GLU A 2 -4.67 3.71 -59.95
CA GLU A 2 -3.84 2.78 -59.18
C GLU A 2 -2.37 3.20 -59.24
N ALA A 3 -1.92 3.95 -58.23
CA ALA A 3 -0.59 3.84 -57.61
C ALA A 3 -0.36 4.96 -56.58
N GLN A 4 0.39 4.61 -55.54
CA GLN A 4 1.10 5.50 -54.59
C GLN A 4 0.29 6.08 -53.43
N ARG A 5 -0.09 5.19 -52.50
CA ARG A 5 -0.13 5.48 -51.07
C ARG A 5 0.39 4.27 -50.30
N ASP A 6 1.69 4.22 -50.03
CA ASP A 6 2.20 3.56 -48.81
C ASP A 6 3.72 3.64 -48.75
N SER A 7 4.23 4.59 -47.97
CA SER A 7 5.57 4.50 -47.37
C SER A 7 5.82 5.72 -46.50
N HIS A 8 5.23 5.82 -45.31
CA HIS A 8 5.72 6.72 -44.23
C HIS A 8 5.09 6.33 -42.88
N ARG A 9 5.29 5.08 -42.45
CA ARG A 9 5.01 4.63 -41.07
C ARG A 9 5.97 3.50 -40.71
N ARG A 10 7.17 3.87 -40.28
CA ARG A 10 8.11 3.06 -39.49
C ARG A 10 9.29 3.97 -39.22
N ASP A 11 9.35 4.55 -38.03
CA ASP A 11 10.57 4.96 -37.32
C ASP A 11 10.18 5.85 -36.13
N SER A 12 9.52 5.27 -35.13
CA SER A 12 9.30 5.93 -33.84
C SER A 12 8.96 4.89 -32.76
N ASP A 13 9.84 3.89 -32.55
CA ASP A 13 9.69 3.03 -31.35
C ASP A 13 11.01 2.34 -30.93
N LYS A 14 12.05 3.14 -30.72
CA LYS A 14 13.30 2.68 -30.08
C LYS A 14 13.79 3.74 -29.13
N GLY A 15 13.20 3.79 -27.94
CA GLY A 15 13.72 4.65 -26.89
C GLY A 15 12.89 4.58 -25.61
N ASP A 16 12.86 3.43 -24.92
CA ASP A 16 12.62 3.42 -23.47
C ASP A 16 12.89 2.06 -22.80
N SER A 17 14.06 1.45 -23.06
CA SER A 17 14.46 0.19 -22.42
C SER A 17 15.71 0.29 -21.53
N GLN A 18 16.02 1.47 -20.99
CA GLN A 18 17.17 1.66 -20.09
C GLN A 18 16.86 2.44 -18.82
N ARG A 19 15.87 2.01 -18.00
CA ARG A 19 15.72 2.48 -16.60
C ARG A 19 15.10 1.45 -15.65
N ARG A 20 15.57 0.19 -15.65
CA ARG A 20 15.22 -0.77 -14.59
C ARG A 20 16.40 -1.70 -14.26
N ASP A 21 17.50 -1.14 -13.79
CA ASP A 21 18.59 -1.93 -13.19
C ASP A 21 19.38 -1.05 -12.20
N SER A 22 18.73 -0.54 -11.15
CA SER A 22 19.41 0.09 -10.00
C SER A 22 18.47 0.13 -8.79
N ASP A 23 17.96 -1.02 -8.38
CA ASP A 23 17.46 -1.18 -7.01
C ASP A 23 17.85 -2.57 -6.50
N LYS A 24 19.17 -2.80 -6.46
CA LYS A 24 19.75 -3.82 -5.58
C LYS A 24 19.74 -3.22 -4.18
N GLY A 25 18.54 -3.12 -3.61
CA GLY A 25 18.36 -2.85 -2.20
C GLY A 25 19.10 -3.92 -1.42
N ASP A 26 20.00 -3.45 -0.55
CA ASP A 26 20.69 -4.21 0.47
C ASP A 26 19.72 -5.14 1.19
N SER A 27 19.71 -6.40 0.78
CA SER A 27 19.29 -7.51 1.62
C SER A 27 20.34 -7.67 2.72
N GLN A 28 20.38 -6.72 3.65
CA GLN A 28 20.96 -6.95 4.96
C GLN A 28 20.21 -8.14 5.55
N ARG A 29 20.93 -9.25 5.60
CA ARG A 29 20.71 -10.36 6.50
C ARG A 29 20.43 -9.78 7.90
N ARG A 30 19.15 -9.64 8.25
CA ARG A 30 18.73 -9.71 9.64
C ARG A 30 18.86 -11.16 10.02
N ASP A 31 20.07 -11.50 10.45
CA ASP A 31 20.34 -12.70 11.20
C ASP A 31 19.32 -12.78 12.34
N GLY A 32 18.76 -13.97 12.49
CA GLY A 32 17.64 -14.22 13.35
C GLY A 32 18.02 -13.99 14.81
N GLN A 33 17.59 -12.85 15.36
CA GLN A 33 17.46 -12.71 16.79
C GLN A 33 16.16 -13.37 17.22
N GLY A 34 16.31 -14.64 17.61
CA GLY A 34 15.59 -15.30 18.69
C GLY A 34 14.19 -14.78 19.02
N SER A 35 13.22 -15.16 18.20
CA SER A 35 11.89 -15.49 18.76
C SER A 35 12.06 -16.80 19.50
N ARG A 36 12.64 -16.71 20.70
CA ARG A 36 12.55 -17.74 21.71
C ARG A 36 11.07 -17.80 22.03
N ALA A 37 10.35 -18.66 21.31
CA ALA A 37 9.04 -19.09 21.73
C ALA A 37 9.23 -19.54 23.17
N VAL A 38 8.72 -18.74 24.09
CA VAL A 38 8.21 -19.22 25.35
C VAL A 38 7.13 -20.19 24.92
N ALA A 39 7.54 -21.42 24.64
CA ALA A 39 6.64 -22.54 24.70
C ALA A 39 6.22 -22.55 26.15
N ASP A 40 5.01 -22.05 26.38
CA ASP A 40 4.29 -22.22 27.62
C ASP A 40 4.38 -23.69 27.99
N ASP A 41 5.21 -23.96 28.98
CA ASP A 41 5.46 -25.25 29.62
C ASP A 41 4.26 -25.61 30.52
N GLU A 42 3.04 -25.30 30.06
CA GLU A 42 1.77 -25.57 30.76
C GLU A 42 1.06 -26.85 30.26
N VAL A 43 1.62 -27.57 29.29
CA VAL A 43 0.94 -28.74 28.69
C VAL A 43 1.16 -30.06 29.47
N LEU A 44 1.99 -30.07 30.51
CA LEU A 44 2.30 -31.32 31.24
C LEU A 44 1.48 -31.58 32.51
N ASN A 45 0.46 -30.76 32.81
CA ASN A 45 -0.51 -31.04 33.88
C ASN A 45 -1.86 -31.57 33.35
N ARG A 46 -1.87 -32.23 32.18
CA ARG A 46 -3.07 -32.94 31.70
C ARG A 46 -3.24 -34.20 32.54
N ARG A 47 -4.19 -34.18 33.49
CA ARG A 47 -4.57 -35.37 34.28
C ARG A 47 -4.85 -36.53 33.32
N GLU A 48 -4.27 -37.68 33.59
CA GLU A 48 -4.53 -38.91 32.83
C GLU A 48 -6.05 -39.13 32.75
N GLY A 49 -6.63 -38.90 31.57
CA GLY A 49 -8.07 -39.02 31.31
C GLY A 49 -8.75 -37.79 30.69
N GLU A 50 -8.12 -36.62 30.68
CA GLU A 50 -8.75 -35.41 30.11
C GLU A 50 -8.54 -35.33 28.59
N VAL A 51 -9.61 -35.47 27.82
CA VAL A 51 -9.61 -35.38 26.36
C VAL A 51 -9.52 -33.91 25.97
N ALA A 52 -8.62 -33.53 25.06
CA ALA A 52 -8.54 -32.14 24.60
C ALA A 52 -9.84 -31.71 23.88
N PRO A 53 -10.25 -30.44 23.95
CA PRO A 53 -11.37 -29.96 23.15
C PRO A 53 -11.08 -30.14 21.65
N GLY A 54 -12.03 -30.68 20.88
CA GLY A 54 -11.80 -30.99 19.47
C GLY A 54 -12.91 -31.77 18.78
N TRP A 55 -12.73 -32.04 17.48
CA TRP A 55 -13.60 -32.89 16.69
C TRP A 55 -13.14 -34.34 16.75
N TYR A 56 -14.03 -35.23 17.20
CA TYR A 56 -13.75 -36.66 17.34
C TYR A 56 -14.84 -37.48 16.68
N ALA A 57 -14.59 -38.77 16.46
CA ALA A 57 -15.59 -39.69 15.91
C ALA A 57 -16.84 -39.70 16.79
N ASP A 58 -18.01 -39.49 16.18
CA ASP A 58 -19.27 -39.38 16.93
C ASP A 58 -19.62 -40.73 17.58
N PRO A 59 -19.67 -40.80 18.93
CA PRO A 59 -19.94 -42.05 19.62
C PRO A 59 -21.36 -42.57 19.37
N SER A 60 -22.30 -41.70 19.00
CA SER A 60 -23.66 -42.09 18.61
C SER A 60 -23.75 -42.66 17.19
N ARG A 61 -22.68 -42.54 16.39
CA ARG A 61 -22.58 -42.95 14.98
C ARG A 61 -23.64 -42.31 14.07
N ARG A 62 -24.19 -41.15 14.45
CA ARG A 62 -25.17 -40.40 13.66
C ARG A 62 -24.51 -39.42 12.72
N SER A 63 -23.32 -38.92 13.09
CA SER A 63 -22.44 -38.12 12.23
C SER A 63 -21.05 -38.76 12.09
N HIS A 64 -20.22 -38.21 11.20
CA HIS A 64 -18.81 -38.62 11.10
C HIS A 64 -17.98 -38.11 12.29
N THR A 65 -18.22 -36.87 12.71
CA THR A 65 -17.57 -36.28 13.87
C THR A 65 -18.52 -35.42 14.71
N ARG A 66 -18.23 -35.35 16.01
CA ARG A 66 -18.92 -34.55 17.02
C ARG A 66 -17.90 -33.76 17.83
N TRP A 67 -18.25 -32.55 18.25
CA TRP A 67 -17.37 -31.71 19.06
C TRP A 67 -17.38 -32.17 20.52
N HIS A 68 -16.19 -32.40 21.07
CA HIS A 68 -15.93 -32.61 22.49
C HIS A 68 -15.35 -31.31 23.06
N ASP A 69 -15.92 -30.78 24.14
CA ASP A 69 -15.49 -29.50 24.73
C ASP A 69 -14.37 -29.63 25.76
N GLY A 70 -13.91 -30.86 25.99
CA GLY A 70 -12.89 -31.22 26.98
C GLY A 70 -13.46 -31.82 28.26
N GLN A 71 -14.74 -31.57 28.55
CA GLN A 71 -15.46 -32.16 29.68
C GLN A 71 -16.48 -33.20 29.23
N GLY A 72 -17.05 -33.04 28.03
CA GLY A 72 -17.97 -34.01 27.45
C GLY A 72 -18.30 -33.77 25.98
N TRP A 73 -19.14 -34.64 25.44
CA TRP A 73 -19.68 -34.50 24.10
C TRP A 73 -20.74 -33.40 24.07
N THR A 74 -20.71 -32.58 23.02
CA THR A 74 -21.71 -31.52 22.80
C THR A 74 -22.78 -31.96 21.79
N SER A 75 -23.86 -31.20 21.66
CA SER A 75 -24.84 -31.40 20.58
C SER A 75 -24.33 -30.98 19.20
N THR A 76 -23.11 -30.43 19.09
CA THR A 76 -22.57 -29.94 17.82
C THR A 76 -21.92 -31.09 17.03
N ILE A 77 -22.45 -31.35 15.83
CA ILE A 77 -21.95 -32.35 14.87
C ILE A 77 -21.39 -31.67 13.63
N ALA A 78 -20.47 -32.36 12.95
CA ALA A 78 -20.04 -31.95 11.61
C ALA A 78 -20.91 -32.63 10.55
N LEU A 79 -21.64 -31.84 9.78
CA LEU A 79 -22.40 -32.28 8.62
C LEU A 79 -21.87 -31.55 7.38
N ASP A 80 -21.38 -32.28 6.39
CA ASP A 80 -20.79 -31.72 5.16
C ASP A 80 -19.69 -30.66 5.41
N GLY A 81 -18.92 -30.82 6.50
CA GLY A 81 -17.85 -29.91 6.89
C GLY A 81 -18.29 -28.64 7.61
N ALA A 82 -19.61 -28.44 7.82
CA ALA A 82 -20.15 -27.36 8.64
C ALA A 82 -20.50 -27.87 10.05
N ALA A 83 -20.32 -27.00 11.05
CA ALA A 83 -20.79 -27.26 12.41
C ALA A 83 -22.30 -27.00 12.50
N VAL A 84 -23.06 -28.02 12.87
CA VAL A 84 -24.53 -27.98 12.98
C VAL A 84 -24.96 -28.54 14.33
N ILE A 85 -26.05 -28.02 14.90
CA ILE A 85 -26.64 -28.58 16.12
C ILE A 85 -27.44 -29.83 15.74
N ASP A 86 -27.12 -30.95 16.38
CA ASP A 86 -27.85 -32.21 16.24
C ASP A 86 -29.29 -32.04 16.74
N PRO A 87 -30.30 -32.15 15.85
CA PRO A 87 -31.70 -31.92 16.21
C PRO A 87 -32.25 -32.94 17.21
N GLU A 88 -31.66 -34.13 17.30
CA GLU A 88 -32.07 -35.16 18.25
C GLU A 88 -31.31 -35.08 19.60
N GLY A 89 -30.29 -34.22 19.67
CA GLY A 89 -29.44 -34.05 20.85
C GLY A 89 -28.72 -35.35 21.26
N LEU A 90 -28.24 -35.39 22.51
CA LEU A 90 -27.61 -36.58 23.10
C LEU A 90 -28.64 -37.54 23.74
N ALA A 91 -29.94 -37.34 23.49
CA ALA A 91 -30.99 -38.10 24.15
C ALA A 91 -30.94 -39.58 23.73
N GLY A 92 -30.64 -40.46 24.69
CA GLY A 92 -30.60 -41.91 24.50
C GLY A 92 -29.20 -42.52 24.33
N PHE A 93 -28.13 -41.74 24.43
CA PHE A 93 -26.78 -42.28 24.49
C PHE A 93 -26.36 -42.55 25.95
N ASP A 94 -26.37 -43.82 26.36
CA ASP A 94 -25.71 -44.26 27.60
C ASP A 94 -24.26 -44.64 27.27
N PRO A 95 -23.25 -43.86 27.70
CA PRO A 95 -21.84 -44.11 27.41
C PRO A 95 -21.30 -45.42 28.01
N SER A 96 -22.07 -46.13 28.85
CA SER A 96 -21.65 -47.40 29.46
C SER A 96 -21.90 -48.63 28.59
N LEU A 97 -22.64 -48.51 27.48
CA LEU A 97 -22.96 -49.63 26.60
C LEU A 97 -21.88 -49.81 25.50
N ALA A 98 -20.93 -50.70 25.76
CA ALA A 98 -19.90 -51.11 24.81
C ALA A 98 -20.51 -51.69 23.51
N PRO A 99 -19.87 -51.49 22.34
CA PRO A 99 -20.44 -51.88 21.05
C PRO A 99 -20.57 -53.40 20.93
N VAL A 100 -21.80 -53.87 20.70
CA VAL A 100 -22.10 -55.25 20.33
C VAL A 100 -21.62 -55.51 18.90
N SER A 101 -20.70 -56.46 18.73
CA SER A 101 -20.21 -56.94 17.44
C SER A 101 -21.34 -57.63 16.66
N ILE A 102 -21.74 -57.04 15.52
CA ILE A 102 -22.70 -57.65 14.59
C ILE A 102 -21.93 -58.59 13.65
N PRO A 103 -22.32 -59.87 13.50
CA PRO A 103 -21.69 -60.80 12.57
C PRO A 103 -22.02 -60.44 11.12
N VAL A 104 -20.97 -60.28 10.30
CA VAL A 104 -21.06 -60.06 8.86
C VAL A 104 -21.47 -61.37 8.18
N SER A 105 -22.71 -61.46 7.70
CA SER A 105 -23.16 -62.52 6.77
C SER A 105 -22.63 -62.25 5.37
N MET A 106 -21.92 -63.24 4.81
CA MET A 106 -21.43 -63.21 3.43
C MET A 106 -22.55 -63.45 2.42
N PRO A 107 -22.62 -62.68 1.32
CA PRO A 107 -23.46 -63.04 0.19
C PRO A 107 -22.76 -63.99 -0.79
N VAL A 108 -23.56 -64.98 -1.14
CA VAL A 108 -23.53 -65.97 -2.21
C VAL A 108 -22.89 -65.47 -3.52
N SER A 109 -22.14 -66.39 -4.13
CA SER A 109 -21.46 -66.25 -5.42
C SER A 109 -22.41 -65.96 -6.58
N GLU A 110 -22.30 -64.77 -7.16
CA GLU A 110 -22.98 -64.40 -8.40
C GLU A 110 -21.98 -64.42 -9.57
N GLN A 111 -22.18 -65.39 -10.48
CA GLN A 111 -21.39 -65.54 -11.70
C GLN A 111 -21.75 -64.45 -12.72
N VAL A 112 -21.15 -63.27 -12.56
CA VAL A 112 -21.29 -62.16 -13.51
C VAL A 112 -20.20 -62.20 -14.58
N SER A 113 -20.67 -62.19 -15.83
CA SER A 113 -19.95 -62.21 -17.10
C SER A 113 -18.81 -61.17 -17.19
N VAL A 114 -17.65 -61.62 -17.68
CA VAL A 114 -16.35 -60.90 -17.67
C VAL A 114 -16.36 -59.64 -18.57
N GLY A 115 -17.30 -59.53 -19.51
CA GLY A 115 -17.41 -58.39 -20.44
C GLY A 115 -17.96 -57.10 -19.81
N ALA A 116 -18.96 -57.19 -18.93
CA ALA A 116 -19.60 -56.02 -18.30
C ALA A 116 -18.71 -55.36 -17.23
N LYS A 117 -17.81 -56.12 -16.59
CA LYS A 117 -16.91 -55.61 -15.55
C LYS A 117 -15.90 -54.58 -16.08
N ARG A 118 -15.48 -54.69 -17.35
CA ARG A 118 -14.51 -53.76 -17.95
C ARG A 118 -15.08 -52.39 -18.31
N SER A 119 -16.38 -52.30 -18.63
CA SER A 119 -17.02 -51.01 -18.92
C SER A 119 -17.29 -50.21 -17.64
N VAL A 120 -17.72 -50.90 -16.57
CA VAL A 120 -17.98 -50.29 -15.26
C VAL A 120 -16.71 -49.69 -14.65
N ASP A 121 -15.57 -50.40 -14.72
CA ASP A 121 -14.28 -49.90 -14.24
C ASP A 121 -13.82 -48.62 -14.98
N ARG A 122 -14.09 -48.51 -16.30
CA ARG A 122 -13.74 -47.29 -17.05
C ARG A 122 -14.61 -46.09 -16.65
N SER A 123 -15.91 -46.28 -16.43
CA SER A 123 -16.79 -45.21 -15.96
C SER A 123 -16.43 -44.74 -14.55
N GLU A 124 -16.13 -45.67 -13.63
CA GLU A 124 -15.72 -45.35 -12.26
C GLU A 124 -14.40 -44.58 -12.22
N ARG A 125 -13.39 -45.01 -12.99
CA ARG A 125 -12.12 -44.28 -13.09
C ARG A 125 -12.29 -42.87 -13.64
N ARG A 126 -13.20 -42.68 -14.61
CA ARG A 126 -13.52 -41.35 -15.15
C ARG A 126 -14.23 -40.48 -14.12
N ALA A 127 -15.20 -41.03 -13.38
CA ALA A 127 -15.89 -40.34 -12.30
C ALA A 127 -14.93 -39.94 -11.17
N LEU A 128 -14.05 -40.85 -10.73
CA LEU A 128 -13.02 -40.56 -9.72
C LEU A 128 -12.05 -39.47 -10.19
N LYS A 129 -11.61 -39.52 -11.46
CA LYS A 129 -10.73 -38.49 -12.03
C LYS A 129 -11.44 -37.13 -12.11
N ALA A 130 -12.73 -37.10 -12.43
CA ALA A 130 -13.54 -35.89 -12.44
C ALA A 130 -13.71 -35.31 -11.02
N ALA A 131 -14.05 -36.15 -10.04
CA ALA A 131 -14.15 -35.76 -8.64
C ALA A 131 -12.82 -35.17 -8.11
N ARG A 132 -11.69 -35.82 -8.40
CA ARG A 132 -10.35 -35.31 -8.04
C ARG A 132 -9.96 -34.00 -8.74
N ARG A 133 -10.55 -33.69 -9.89
CA ARG A 133 -10.36 -32.38 -10.54
C ARG A 133 -11.22 -31.34 -9.84
N ALA A 134 -12.50 -31.66 -9.60
CA ALA A 134 -13.41 -30.78 -8.88
C ALA A 134 -12.89 -30.38 -7.49
N VAL A 135 -12.34 -31.33 -6.72
CA VAL A 135 -11.71 -31.03 -5.41
C VAL A 135 -10.54 -30.06 -5.57
N ARG A 136 -9.63 -30.32 -6.51
CA ARG A 136 -8.48 -29.42 -6.75
C ARG A 136 -8.89 -28.03 -7.23
N ASP A 137 -9.92 -27.95 -8.06
CA ASP A 137 -10.46 -26.69 -8.54
C ASP A 137 -11.14 -25.91 -7.40
N ALA A 138 -11.86 -26.60 -6.50
CA ALA A 138 -12.44 -26.02 -5.29
C ALA A 138 -11.37 -25.53 -4.30
N GLU A 139 -10.32 -26.32 -4.06
CA GLU A 139 -9.18 -25.93 -3.22
C GLU A 139 -8.47 -24.68 -3.78
N ARG A 140 -8.25 -24.62 -5.09
CA ARG A 140 -7.68 -23.44 -5.75
C ARG A 140 -8.58 -22.21 -5.61
N ALA A 141 -9.89 -22.37 -5.85
CA ALA A 141 -10.84 -21.27 -5.70
C ALA A 141 -10.86 -20.76 -4.25
N HIS A 142 -10.84 -21.65 -3.27
CA HIS A 142 -10.77 -21.30 -1.85
C HIS A 142 -9.45 -20.59 -1.49
N ALA A 143 -8.31 -21.08 -1.99
CA ALA A 143 -7.01 -20.43 -1.78
C ALA A 143 -6.97 -19.01 -2.37
N ILE A 144 -7.54 -18.81 -3.56
CA ILE A 144 -7.69 -17.48 -4.17
C ILE A 144 -8.58 -16.58 -3.30
N ALA A 145 -9.72 -17.09 -2.83
CA ALA A 145 -10.63 -16.33 -1.97
C ALA A 145 -9.97 -15.89 -0.65
N ILE A 146 -9.19 -16.77 0.00
CA ILE A 146 -8.40 -16.41 1.20
C ILE A 146 -7.37 -15.33 0.87
N ALA A 147 -6.62 -15.50 -0.24
CA ALA A 147 -5.60 -14.53 -0.64
C ALA A 147 -6.22 -13.14 -0.93
N GLU A 148 -7.38 -13.09 -1.58
CA GLU A 148 -8.13 -11.86 -1.81
C GLU A 148 -8.63 -11.24 -0.50
N ALA A 149 -9.17 -12.04 0.42
CA ALA A 149 -9.61 -11.56 1.73
C ALA A 149 -8.44 -10.95 2.53
N HIS A 150 -7.29 -11.62 2.57
CA HIS A 150 -6.08 -11.10 3.23
C HIS A 150 -5.59 -9.81 2.58
N ARG A 151 -5.64 -9.70 1.25
CA ARG A 151 -5.28 -8.47 0.55
C ARG A 151 -6.21 -7.32 0.95
N ARG A 152 -7.52 -7.56 0.99
CA ARG A 152 -8.50 -6.54 1.42
C ARG A 152 -8.23 -6.06 2.85
N VAL A 153 -7.97 -6.98 3.78
CA VAL A 153 -7.62 -6.62 5.18
C VAL A 153 -6.38 -5.74 5.21
N ARG A 154 -5.29 -6.13 4.52
CA ARG A 154 -4.06 -5.35 4.45
C ARG A 154 -4.30 -3.95 3.86
N ASP A 155 -5.05 -3.85 2.77
CA ASP A 155 -5.35 -2.56 2.12
C ASP A 155 -6.16 -1.66 3.08
N THR A 156 -7.10 -2.21 3.85
CA THR A 156 -7.85 -1.47 4.86
C THR A 156 -6.98 -1.04 6.04
N GLU A 157 -6.04 -1.87 6.49
CA GLU A 157 -5.10 -1.54 7.57
C GLU A 157 -4.17 -0.39 7.16
N ILE A 158 -3.63 -0.43 5.94
CA ILE A 158 -2.80 0.65 5.39
C ILE A 158 -3.60 1.95 5.28
N SER A 159 -4.84 1.88 4.80
CA SER A 159 -5.70 3.06 4.72
C SER A 159 -5.98 3.65 6.11
N ARG A 160 -6.28 2.80 7.09
CA ARG A 160 -6.52 3.22 8.47
C ARG A 160 -5.29 3.83 9.12
N SER A 161 -4.11 3.23 8.95
CA SER A 161 -2.87 3.78 9.53
C SER A 161 -2.53 5.15 8.93
N ASN A 162 -2.68 5.31 7.62
CA ASN A 162 -2.49 6.59 6.94
C ASN A 162 -3.48 7.65 7.45
N GLN A 163 -4.76 7.29 7.64
CA GLN A 163 -5.76 8.20 8.20
C GLN A 163 -5.41 8.61 9.64
N LEU A 164 -4.97 7.67 10.48
CA LEU A 164 -4.53 7.98 11.85
C LEU A 164 -3.30 8.87 11.86
N GLN A 165 -2.35 8.66 10.95
CA GLN A 165 -1.18 9.52 10.83
C GLN A 165 -1.57 10.95 10.45
N ILE A 166 -2.43 11.13 9.46
CA ILE A 166 -2.96 12.44 9.05
C ILE A 166 -3.70 13.11 10.21
N ALA A 167 -4.58 12.37 10.90
CA ALA A 167 -5.34 12.88 12.04
C ALA A 167 -4.43 13.29 13.20
N ASN A 168 -3.38 12.51 13.50
CA ASN A 168 -2.41 12.84 14.53
C ASN A 168 -1.59 14.09 14.16
N THR A 169 -1.21 14.25 12.89
CA THR A 169 -0.54 15.47 12.43
C THR A 169 -1.46 16.68 12.56
N GLN A 170 -2.73 16.57 12.18
CA GLN A 170 -3.71 17.65 12.33
C GLN A 170 -3.97 18.00 13.79
N LEU A 171 -4.04 17.00 14.67
CA LEU A 171 -4.19 17.21 16.11
C LEU A 171 -2.97 17.93 16.68
N ALA A 172 -1.76 17.49 16.33
CA ALA A 172 -0.52 18.15 16.75
C ALA A 172 -0.44 19.60 16.24
N GLU A 173 -0.88 19.87 15.01
CA GLU A 173 -0.98 21.23 14.46
C GLU A 173 -2.00 22.09 15.22
N ALA A 174 -3.14 21.52 15.63
CA ALA A 174 -4.19 22.22 16.37
C ALA A 174 -3.82 22.46 17.85
N GLU A 175 -3.08 21.54 18.47
CA GLU A 175 -2.58 21.66 19.83
C GLU A 175 -1.38 22.60 19.94
N SER A 176 -0.69 22.87 18.83
CA SER A 176 0.44 23.79 18.83
C SER A 176 0.00 25.21 19.26
N PRO A 177 0.65 25.81 20.28
CA PRO A 177 0.31 27.16 20.73
C PRO A 177 0.50 28.21 19.63
N SER A 178 1.41 27.96 18.67
CA SER A 178 1.63 28.80 17.49
C SER A 178 0.55 28.70 16.42
N GLY A 179 -0.26 27.62 16.45
CA GLY A 179 -1.22 27.25 15.40
C GLY A 179 -0.55 26.59 14.20
N LYS A 180 -1.31 26.48 13.10
CA LYS A 180 -0.84 25.84 11.86
C LYS A 180 0.31 26.64 11.22
N ARG A 181 1.31 25.94 10.67
CA ARG A 181 2.36 26.56 9.85
C ARG A 181 1.77 26.99 8.50
N ILE A 182 1.91 28.27 8.19
CA ILE A 182 1.44 28.86 6.92
C ILE A 182 2.54 28.76 5.86
N GLY A 183 3.78 29.08 6.24
CA GLY A 183 4.90 29.10 5.31
C GLY A 183 6.24 29.29 5.98
N GLU A 184 7.30 29.19 5.20
CA GLU A 184 8.66 29.51 5.63
C GLU A 184 9.36 30.32 4.54
N TYR A 185 10.09 31.34 4.97
CA TYR A 185 10.91 32.14 4.09
C TYR A 185 12.23 32.47 4.79
N ARG A 186 13.36 31.98 4.23
CA ARG A 186 14.73 32.22 4.75
C ARG A 186 14.87 31.97 6.26
N GLY A 187 14.32 30.86 6.74
CA GLY A 187 14.34 30.47 8.16
C GLY A 187 13.35 31.22 9.04
N VAL A 188 12.55 32.13 8.47
CA VAL A 188 11.41 32.74 9.15
C VAL A 188 10.21 31.84 8.92
N VAL A 189 9.68 31.25 9.98
CA VAL A 189 8.51 30.37 9.91
C VAL A 189 7.29 31.12 10.38
N LEU A 190 6.33 31.32 9.48
CA LEU A 190 5.06 31.94 9.79
C LEU A 190 4.07 30.87 10.22
N HIS A 191 3.52 31.03 11.42
CA HIS A 191 2.38 30.27 11.92
C HIS A 191 1.14 31.16 11.98
N GLU A 192 -0.04 30.58 12.21
CA GLU A 192 -1.30 31.34 12.31
C GLU A 192 -1.28 32.43 13.40
N ARG A 193 -0.57 32.20 14.51
CA ARG A 193 -0.58 33.13 15.67
C ARG A 193 0.79 33.67 16.02
N THR A 194 1.86 33.03 15.56
CA THR A 194 3.23 33.42 15.88
C THR A 194 4.15 33.39 14.67
N LEU A 195 5.28 34.07 14.79
CA LEU A 195 6.36 34.08 13.82
C LEU A 195 7.64 33.62 14.51
N THR A 196 8.28 32.58 13.98
CA THR A 196 9.57 32.08 14.47
C THR A 196 10.68 32.68 13.63
N THR A 197 11.57 33.40 14.30
CA THR A 197 12.74 34.05 13.69
C THR A 197 13.88 33.05 13.45
N PRO A 198 14.83 33.33 12.53
CA PRO A 198 15.98 32.45 12.28
C PRO A 198 16.88 32.25 13.51
N LYS A 199 16.81 33.17 14.48
CA LYS A 199 17.53 33.08 15.77
C LYS A 199 16.80 32.19 16.80
N GLY A 200 15.67 31.58 16.44
CA GLY A 200 14.87 30.71 17.30
C GLY A 200 13.86 31.43 18.21
N GLY A 201 13.82 32.77 18.20
CA GLY A 201 12.82 33.54 18.94
C GLY A 201 11.44 33.42 18.30
N THR A 202 10.39 33.23 19.11
CA THR A 202 9.00 33.18 18.66
C THR A 202 8.26 34.43 19.12
N VAL A 203 7.64 35.15 18.20
CA VAL A 203 6.94 36.41 18.47
C VAL A 203 5.46 36.27 18.11
N TRP A 204 4.56 36.83 18.94
CA TRP A 204 3.13 36.84 18.66
C TRP A 204 2.79 37.81 17.53
N LEU A 205 1.97 37.38 16.57
CA LEU A 205 1.60 38.19 15.40
C LEU A 205 0.73 39.41 15.72
N ARG A 206 0.16 39.50 16.92
CA ARG A 206 -0.74 40.58 17.29
C ARG A 206 0.01 41.91 17.30
N GLY A 207 -0.34 42.80 16.37
CA GLY A 207 0.31 44.10 16.20
C GLY A 207 1.62 44.05 15.41
N CYS A 208 1.94 42.92 14.77
CA CYS A 208 3.05 42.86 13.83
C CYS A 208 2.65 43.53 12.51
N SER A 209 3.57 44.31 11.93
CA SER A 209 3.48 44.79 10.54
C SER A 209 4.66 44.24 9.75
N ALA A 210 4.43 43.98 8.47
CA ALA A 210 5.47 43.58 7.54
C ALA A 210 5.41 44.48 6.32
N ASP A 211 6.56 44.97 5.89
CA ASP A 211 6.71 45.80 4.70
C ASP A 211 7.89 45.28 3.86
N VAL A 212 7.82 45.47 2.55
CA VAL A 212 8.89 45.09 1.63
C VAL A 212 9.46 46.37 1.03
N GLU A 213 10.66 46.73 1.44
CA GLU A 213 11.38 47.88 0.88
C GLU A 213 12.39 47.41 -0.16
N SER A 214 12.43 48.11 -1.29
CA SER A 214 13.54 48.00 -2.22
C SER A 214 14.64 48.99 -1.82
N GLY A 215 15.74 48.48 -1.27
CA GLY A 215 16.93 49.28 -1.02
C GLY A 215 17.65 49.53 -2.33
N GLY A 216 17.51 50.75 -2.86
CA GLY A 216 18.18 51.15 -4.09
C GLY A 216 17.42 52.23 -4.82
N ASN A 217 18.12 53.30 -5.17
CA ASN A 217 17.61 54.36 -6.03
C ASN A 217 16.98 53.73 -7.28
N LEU A 218 15.67 53.92 -7.45
CA LEU A 218 14.84 53.43 -8.57
C LEU A 218 15.68 53.37 -9.84
N SER A 219 16.08 52.16 -10.25
CA SER A 219 16.59 51.84 -11.58
C SER A 219 17.34 53.01 -12.21
N MET A 220 18.67 53.10 -12.00
CA MET A 220 19.48 53.70 -13.05
C MET A 220 19.27 52.84 -14.29
N SER A 221 18.29 53.22 -15.11
CA SER A 221 18.15 52.77 -16.47
C SER A 221 19.44 53.20 -17.12
N HIS A 222 20.42 52.29 -17.16
CA HIS A 222 21.47 52.38 -18.14
C HIS A 222 20.74 52.24 -19.47
N ARG A 223 20.21 53.36 -19.99
CA ARG A 223 19.98 53.49 -21.42
C ARG A 223 21.35 53.24 -22.00
N PRO A 224 21.60 52.11 -22.69
CA PRO A 224 22.77 52.06 -23.53
C PRO A 224 22.55 53.19 -24.53
N THR A 225 23.31 54.27 -24.38
CA THR A 225 23.44 55.29 -25.42
C THR A 225 23.83 54.53 -26.67
N LEU A 226 22.83 54.34 -27.53
CA LEU A 226 22.83 53.54 -28.73
C LEU A 226 23.66 54.29 -29.79
N THR A 227 24.96 54.47 -29.53
CA THR A 227 25.89 55.18 -30.41
C THR A 227 26.78 54.18 -31.19
N ARG A 228 26.52 52.87 -31.10
CA ARG A 228 27.26 51.83 -31.83
C ARG A 228 26.36 50.71 -32.35
N MET A 229 25.36 51.04 -33.17
CA MET A 229 24.80 50.08 -34.15
C MET A 229 24.54 50.70 -35.53
N ALA A 230 25.08 51.90 -35.81
CA ALA A 230 25.02 52.51 -37.14
C ALA A 230 26.30 52.29 -37.98
N ALA A 231 27.36 51.71 -37.42
CA ALA A 231 28.68 51.66 -38.07
C ALA A 231 29.14 50.26 -38.56
N GLY A 232 28.27 49.26 -38.57
CA GLY A 232 28.62 47.89 -39.01
C GLY A 232 27.76 47.32 -40.14
N GLY A 233 26.79 48.08 -40.66
CA GLY A 233 25.78 47.59 -41.60
C GLY A 233 26.11 47.70 -43.09
N LEU A 234 27.38 47.85 -43.48
CA LEU A 234 27.73 48.11 -44.89
C LEU A 234 28.86 47.24 -45.48
N LEU A 235 29.33 46.17 -44.81
CA LEU A 235 30.47 45.39 -45.32
C LEU A 235 30.33 43.87 -45.37
N PHE A 236 29.11 43.31 -45.38
CA PHE A 236 28.92 41.92 -45.78
C PHE A 236 27.69 41.78 -46.69
N GLY A 237 27.95 41.96 -47.98
CA GLY A 237 27.00 41.64 -49.04
C GLY A 237 26.84 40.12 -49.22
N GLY A 238 25.63 39.74 -49.60
CA GLY A 238 25.37 38.55 -50.42
C GLY A 238 25.32 37.19 -49.71
N ILE A 239 24.10 36.65 -49.62
CA ILE A 239 23.80 35.20 -49.55
C ILE A 239 24.16 34.54 -48.20
N GLY A 240 23.34 34.80 -47.19
CA GLY A 240 23.42 34.12 -45.89
C GLY A 240 22.12 34.27 -45.09
N MET A 241 20.99 34.08 -45.76
CA MET A 241 19.65 34.13 -45.17
C MET A 241 19.23 32.68 -44.84
N LEU A 242 19.45 32.21 -43.60
CA LEU A 242 18.66 31.16 -42.94
C LEU A 242 19.19 30.86 -41.53
N GLY A 243 18.41 31.25 -40.52
CA GLY A 243 18.42 30.69 -39.16
C GLY A 243 19.73 30.84 -38.38
N SER A 244 19.93 31.90 -37.61
CA SER A 244 19.33 31.92 -36.28
C SER A 244 19.32 33.34 -35.74
N LEU A 245 18.14 33.93 -35.76
CA LEU A 245 17.72 34.99 -34.85
C LEU A 245 17.79 34.44 -33.41
N ALA A 246 19.00 34.25 -32.89
CA ALA A 246 19.21 34.14 -31.46
C ALA A 246 18.97 35.54 -30.91
N ALA A 247 17.69 35.86 -30.68
CA ALA A 247 17.29 36.91 -29.78
C ALA A 247 17.96 36.59 -28.45
N GLN A 248 19.15 37.16 -28.23
CA GLN A 248 19.75 37.22 -26.91
C GLN A 248 18.72 37.94 -26.06
N LYS A 249 17.90 37.16 -25.36
CA LYS A 249 16.93 37.63 -24.38
C LYS A 249 17.77 38.48 -23.44
N ARG A 250 17.65 39.80 -23.58
CA ARG A 250 18.35 40.76 -22.73
C ARG A 250 17.83 40.48 -21.33
N GLU A 251 18.63 39.75 -20.58
CA GLU A 251 18.41 39.54 -19.17
C GLU A 251 18.63 40.90 -18.52
N VAL A 252 17.53 41.60 -18.26
CA VAL A 252 17.54 42.78 -17.42
C VAL A 252 17.78 42.24 -16.02
N ALA A 253 19.05 42.12 -15.65
CA ALA A 253 19.43 41.75 -14.29
C ALA A 253 18.91 42.85 -13.36
N ASP A 254 17.82 42.56 -12.66
CA ASP A 254 17.33 43.45 -11.62
C ASP A 254 18.30 43.37 -10.44
N LYS A 255 19.09 44.44 -10.25
CA LYS A 255 20.09 44.53 -9.18
C LYS A 255 19.50 45.14 -7.90
N ARG A 256 18.17 45.26 -7.80
CA ARG A 256 17.53 45.78 -6.60
C ARG A 256 17.77 44.83 -5.43
N GLU A 257 18.18 45.39 -4.29
CA GLU A 257 18.16 44.63 -3.05
C GLU A 257 16.77 44.78 -2.46
N LEU A 258 16.06 43.67 -2.27
CA LEU A 258 14.78 43.66 -1.59
C LEU A 258 15.03 43.38 -0.11
N TYR A 259 14.30 44.05 0.76
CA TYR A 259 14.35 43.86 2.20
C TYR A 259 12.94 43.64 2.72
N LEU A 260 12.72 42.55 3.44
CA LEU A 260 11.50 42.32 4.21
C LEU A 260 11.72 42.85 5.63
N LEU A 261 11.02 43.93 5.97
CA LEU A 261 11.01 44.52 7.29
C LEU A 261 9.81 43.98 8.05
N ILE A 262 10.05 43.38 9.21
CA ILE A 262 9.01 42.88 10.11
C ILE A 262 9.14 43.64 11.41
N GLN A 263 8.14 44.46 11.73
CA GLN A 263 8.04 45.18 12.99
C GLN A 263 7.07 44.44 13.91
N THR A 264 7.48 44.25 15.15
CA THR A 264 6.70 43.62 16.21
C THR A 264 6.68 44.55 17.43
N GLY A 265 5.81 44.29 18.40
CA GLY A 265 5.81 45.05 19.65
C GLY A 265 7.10 44.91 20.47
N GLU A 266 7.90 43.87 20.21
CA GLU A 266 9.15 43.56 20.92
C GLU A 266 10.40 44.04 20.17
N GLY A 267 10.28 44.43 18.89
CA GLY A 267 11.41 44.91 18.09
C GLY A 267 11.17 44.88 16.58
N GLY A 268 12.22 45.10 15.81
CA GLY A 268 12.20 45.02 14.35
C GLY A 268 13.21 43.99 13.83
N MET A 269 12.87 43.33 12.74
CA MET A 269 13.75 42.42 12.01
C MET A 269 13.79 42.83 10.55
N VAL A 270 14.98 42.81 9.95
CA VAL A 270 15.20 43.06 8.52
C VAL A 270 15.81 41.81 7.91
N LEU A 271 15.21 41.34 6.83
CA LEU A 271 15.65 40.18 6.08
C LEU A 271 16.00 40.63 4.66
N GLN A 272 17.22 40.36 4.22
CA GLN A 272 17.57 40.59 2.82
C GLN A 272 16.93 39.49 1.96
N CYS A 273 16.17 39.92 0.96
CA CYS A 273 15.52 39.11 -0.06
C CYS A 273 16.30 39.22 -1.38
N PRO A 274 16.51 38.13 -2.12
CA PRO A 274 16.95 38.19 -3.51
C PRO A 274 15.99 39.04 -4.34
N PRO A 275 16.49 39.75 -5.36
CA PRO A 275 15.64 40.45 -6.32
C PRO A 275 14.64 39.51 -6.99
N ASP A 276 15.04 38.26 -7.24
CA ASP A 276 14.23 37.27 -7.96
C ASP A 276 13.04 36.73 -7.13
N ASP A 277 12.98 37.02 -5.83
CA ASP A 277 11.89 36.56 -4.95
C ASP A 277 10.68 37.53 -4.95
N GLY A 278 10.84 38.75 -5.48
CA GLY A 278 9.76 39.74 -5.61
C GLY A 278 9.05 39.59 -6.96
N LEU A 279 7.85 39.00 -6.96
CA LEU A 279 6.96 38.91 -8.13
C LEU A 279 6.43 40.28 -8.58
#